data_AF-A0A502KSA5-F1
#
_entry.id   AF-A0A502KSA5-F1
#
_cell.length_a   1.000
_cell.length_b   1.000
_cell.length_c   1.000
_cell.angle_alpha   90.00
_cell.angle_beta   90.00
_cell.angle_gamma   90.00
#
_symmetry.space_group_name_H-M   'P 1'
#
loop_
_entity.id
_entity.type
_entity.pdbx_description
1 polymer ?
#
loop_
_entity_poly.entity_id
_entity_poly.type
_entity_poly.pdbx_seq_one_letter_code
_entity_poly.pdbx_strand_id
1 'polypeptide(L)'
;MKNLWMTITLTTICLISCGGSGGDSSTGTPDDDLIAKLANTSWERECFPYNELTEPWNIKIKLKIDSALKSTYRTEFFHPTDLECDSMVFDYLDISNFKVSGRIITEESIAANGLDETFVYNSDNRELPPNYTLIYLASEKLYFGQNSGENNGETPQTRHSSISLDDYFTQVLN
;
A
#
# COMPACT_ATOMS: atom_id res chain seq x y z
N MET A 1 -10.54 18.21 77.59
CA MET A 1 -10.60 18.99 76.33
C MET A 1 -10.33 18.03 75.19
N LYS A 2 -11.11 18.15 74.11
CA LYS A 2 -11.28 17.15 73.05
C LYS A 2 -10.01 16.99 72.22
N ASN A 3 -9.46 15.78 72.16
CA ASN A 3 -8.46 15.44 71.13
C ASN A 3 -9.20 14.84 69.94
N LEU A 4 -9.30 15.65 68.89
CA LEU A 4 -9.91 15.30 67.61
C LEU A 4 -8.95 14.35 66.87
N TRP A 5 -9.39 13.12 66.64
CA TRP A 5 -8.66 12.17 65.80
C TRP A 5 -8.93 12.53 64.33
N MET A 6 -7.91 12.99 63.62
CA MET A 6 -7.99 13.29 62.19
C MET A 6 -7.39 12.11 61.43
N THR A 7 -8.23 11.27 60.83
CA THR A 7 -7.81 10.17 59.97
C THR A 7 -7.55 10.75 58.57
N ILE A 8 -6.28 10.79 58.15
CA ILE A 8 -5.90 11.14 56.77
C ILE A 8 -5.94 9.84 55.96
N THR A 9 -7.00 9.64 55.16
CA THR A 9 -7.05 8.59 54.16
C THR A 9 -6.28 9.03 52.93
N LEU A 10 -5.08 8.48 52.77
CA LEU A 10 -4.23 8.64 51.59
C LEU A 10 -4.67 7.63 50.52
N THR A 11 -5.50 8.03 49.57
CA THR A 11 -5.86 7.21 48.41
C THR A 11 -4.68 7.16 47.45
N THR A 12 -3.93 6.07 47.49
CA THR A 12 -2.87 5.76 46.53
C THR A 12 -3.52 5.44 45.18
N ILE A 13 -3.43 6.37 44.22
CA ILE A 13 -3.75 6.08 42.82
C ILE A 13 -2.58 5.26 42.28
N CYS A 14 -2.74 3.94 42.25
CA CYS A 14 -1.85 3.06 41.49
C CYS A 14 -2.12 3.31 40.00
N LEU A 15 -1.28 4.12 39.36
CA LEU A 15 -1.13 4.13 37.90
C LEU A 15 -0.46 2.80 37.53
N ILE A 16 -1.25 1.84 37.08
CA ILE A 16 -0.71 0.62 36.47
C ILE A 16 -0.17 1.04 35.10
N SER A 17 1.13 1.33 35.07
CA SER A 17 1.93 1.34 33.85
C SER A 17 1.75 -0.01 33.17
N CYS A 18 0.92 -0.08 32.15
CA CYS A 18 0.90 -1.21 31.23
C CYS A 18 2.15 -1.10 30.36
N GLY A 19 3.27 -1.56 30.90
CA GLY A 19 4.45 -1.92 30.13
C GLY A 19 4.10 -3.11 29.27
N GLY A 20 3.77 -2.86 28.01
CA GLY A 20 3.71 -3.87 26.96
C GLY A 20 5.14 -4.28 26.61
N SER A 21 5.65 -5.24 27.38
CA SER A 21 6.85 -6.00 27.05
C SER A 21 6.65 -6.75 25.73
N GLY A 22 7.69 -6.71 24.90
CA GLY A 22 7.91 -7.43 23.64
C GLY A 22 6.91 -8.51 23.25
N GLY A 23 6.27 -8.31 22.09
CA GLY A 23 5.60 -9.35 21.33
C GLY A 23 6.01 -9.21 19.88
N ASP A 24 6.79 -10.20 19.41
CA ASP A 24 7.16 -10.50 18.02
C ASP A 24 7.11 -9.32 17.03
N SER A 25 8.30 -8.80 16.69
CA SER A 25 8.51 -8.46 15.29
C SER A 25 8.40 -9.77 14.52
N SER A 26 7.18 -10.12 14.09
CA SER A 26 6.99 -11.22 13.17
C SER A 26 7.62 -10.79 11.85
N THR A 27 8.93 -10.98 11.73
CA THR A 27 9.59 -11.27 10.46
C THR A 27 9.09 -12.63 9.99
N GLY A 28 7.78 -12.71 9.77
CA GLY A 28 7.13 -13.83 9.15
C GLY A 28 7.66 -13.89 7.73
N THR A 29 8.14 -15.06 7.37
CA THR A 29 8.35 -15.48 5.98
C THR A 29 7.18 -14.97 5.14
N PRO A 30 7.40 -14.49 3.89
CA PRO A 30 6.31 -14.11 3.01
C PRO A 30 5.24 -15.20 3.08
N ASP A 31 4.02 -14.80 3.41
CA ASP A 31 2.95 -15.76 3.60
C ASP A 31 2.75 -16.49 2.27
N ASP A 32 3.04 -17.79 2.22
CA ASP A 32 2.86 -18.60 1.00
C ASP A 32 1.41 -18.44 0.47
N ASP A 33 0.47 -18.14 1.37
CA ASP A 33 -0.92 -17.79 1.06
C ASP A 33 -1.04 -16.48 0.24
N LEU A 34 -0.24 -15.45 0.52
CA LEU A 34 -0.23 -14.22 -0.29
C LEU A 34 0.32 -14.49 -1.69
N ILE A 35 1.43 -15.22 -1.79
CA ILE A 35 2.01 -15.58 -3.09
C ILE A 35 0.98 -16.38 -3.90
N ALA A 36 0.32 -17.35 -3.28
CA ALA A 36 -0.75 -18.11 -3.92
C ALA A 36 -1.93 -17.24 -4.36
N LYS A 37 -2.30 -16.22 -3.57
CA LYS A 37 -3.37 -15.28 -3.90
C LYS A 37 -3.01 -14.27 -4.98
N LEU A 38 -1.74 -13.92 -5.16
CA LEU A 38 -1.26 -12.99 -6.19
C LEU A 38 -0.88 -13.71 -7.48
N ALA A 39 -0.33 -14.91 -7.39
CA ALA A 39 0.13 -15.66 -8.55
C ALA A 39 -1.01 -15.95 -9.53
N ASN A 40 -0.74 -15.74 -10.83
CA ASN A 40 -1.69 -15.98 -11.91
C ASN A 40 -3.01 -15.19 -11.82
N THR A 41 -2.94 -13.98 -11.27
CA THR A 41 -4.12 -13.10 -11.15
C THR A 41 -4.09 -11.97 -12.16
N SER A 42 -5.26 -11.36 -12.36
CA SER A 42 -5.43 -10.15 -13.17
C SER A 42 -6.25 -9.16 -12.36
N TRP A 43 -5.90 -7.90 -12.49
CA TRP A 43 -6.38 -6.80 -11.68
C TRP A 43 -6.63 -5.59 -12.59
N GLU A 44 -7.64 -4.81 -12.29
CA GLU A 44 -7.94 -3.57 -13.00
C GLU A 44 -8.19 -2.45 -12.01
N ARG A 45 -7.53 -1.31 -12.24
CA ARG A 45 -7.92 -0.04 -11.66
C ARG A 45 -8.77 0.69 -12.68
N GLU A 46 -10.02 0.91 -12.32
CA GLU A 46 -11.03 1.58 -13.16
C GLU A 46 -10.63 3.02 -13.51
N CYS A 47 -11.32 3.60 -14.49
CA CYS A 47 -11.02 4.92 -15.06
C CYS A 47 -10.82 6.00 -13.98
N PHE A 48 -9.69 6.71 -14.03
CA PHE A 48 -9.41 7.82 -13.11
C PHE A 48 -8.57 8.92 -13.77
N PRO A 49 -8.67 10.18 -13.30
CA PRO A 49 -7.89 11.28 -13.84
C PRO A 49 -6.41 11.16 -13.47
N TYR A 50 -5.54 11.45 -14.44
CA TYR A 50 -4.09 11.42 -14.34
C TYR A 50 -3.50 12.75 -14.83
N ASN A 51 -2.79 13.43 -13.93
CA ASN A 51 -2.34 14.82 -14.12
C ASN A 51 -0.82 14.96 -14.21
N GLU A 52 -0.06 13.87 -14.30
CA GLU A 52 1.41 13.92 -14.31
C GLU A 52 1.99 14.14 -15.72
N LEU A 53 1.16 14.13 -16.76
CA LEU A 53 1.54 14.50 -18.12
C LEU A 53 1.35 16.00 -18.36
N THR A 54 1.90 16.51 -19.47
CA THR A 54 1.78 17.93 -19.88
C THR A 54 0.34 18.38 -20.06
N GLU A 55 -0.56 17.43 -20.34
CA GLU A 55 -2.01 17.63 -20.41
C GLU A 55 -2.68 16.62 -19.48
N PRO A 56 -3.85 16.94 -18.89
CA PRO A 56 -4.61 15.95 -18.14
C PRO A 56 -5.01 14.80 -19.06
N TRP A 57 -5.12 13.59 -18.53
CA TRP A 57 -5.67 12.41 -19.21
C TRP A 57 -6.55 11.64 -18.24
N ASN A 58 -7.49 10.86 -18.74
CA ASN A 58 -8.07 9.77 -17.93
C ASN A 58 -7.29 8.50 -18.26
N ILE A 59 -7.05 7.66 -17.27
CA ILE A 59 -6.33 6.40 -17.46
C ILE A 59 -7.06 5.24 -16.81
N LYS A 60 -6.84 4.06 -17.39
CA LYS A 60 -7.21 2.76 -16.83
C LYS A 60 -5.96 1.91 -16.75
N ILE A 61 -5.76 1.18 -15.66
CA ILE A 61 -4.56 0.36 -15.47
C ILE A 61 -4.97 -1.10 -15.31
N LYS A 62 -4.45 -1.94 -16.19
CA LYS A 62 -4.59 -3.41 -16.10
C LYS A 62 -3.28 -4.00 -15.62
N LEU A 63 -3.33 -4.74 -14.53
CA LEU A 63 -2.20 -5.41 -13.92
C LEU A 63 -2.40 -6.91 -14.00
N LYS A 64 -1.44 -7.61 -14.63
CA LYS A 64 -1.38 -9.07 -14.62
C LYS A 64 -0.17 -9.52 -13.82
N ILE A 65 -0.36 -10.52 -12.96
CA ILE A 65 0.72 -11.10 -12.15
C ILE A 65 0.80 -12.59 -12.51
N ASP A 66 1.95 -13.05 -12.96
CA ASP A 66 2.15 -14.47 -13.29
C ASP A 66 2.58 -15.31 -12.07
N SER A 67 2.79 -16.60 -12.29
CA SER A 67 3.22 -17.54 -11.24
C SER A 67 4.59 -17.23 -10.64
N ALA A 68 5.43 -16.49 -11.35
CA ALA A 68 6.76 -16.08 -10.90
C ALA A 68 6.74 -14.69 -10.24
N LEU A 69 5.55 -14.14 -9.97
CA LEU A 69 5.34 -12.77 -9.49
C LEU A 69 5.92 -11.71 -10.44
N LYS A 70 6.05 -12.04 -11.72
CA LYS A 70 6.31 -11.05 -12.75
C LYS A 70 5.01 -10.31 -13.02
N SER A 71 5.07 -9.00 -12.87
CA SER A 71 3.95 -8.11 -13.12
C SER A 71 4.02 -7.60 -14.57
N THR A 72 2.86 -7.32 -15.14
CA THR A 72 2.74 -6.60 -16.40
C THR A 72 1.62 -5.59 -16.26
N TYR A 73 1.98 -4.31 -16.32
CA TYR A 73 1.04 -3.21 -16.32
C TYR A 73 0.79 -2.76 -17.75
N ARG A 74 -0.48 -2.59 -18.07
CA ARG A 74 -0.94 -1.88 -19.26
C ARG A 74 -1.71 -0.64 -18.81
N THR A 75 -1.13 0.53 -19.02
CA THR A 75 -1.80 1.81 -18.77
C THR A 75 -2.42 2.28 -20.08
N GLU A 76 -3.75 2.31 -20.14
CA GLU A 76 -4.50 2.81 -21.28
C GLU A 76 -4.86 4.28 -21.03
N PHE A 77 -4.66 5.15 -22.03
CA PHE A 77 -4.89 6.60 -21.94
C PHE A 77 -6.08 7.01 -22.79
N PHE A 78 -6.90 7.89 -22.21
CA PHE A 78 -8.17 8.34 -22.74
C PHE A 78 -8.25 9.85 -22.68
N HIS A 79 -8.89 10.45 -23.69
CA HIS A 79 -9.03 11.90 -23.76
C HIS A 79 -9.70 12.44 -22.48
N PRO A 80 -9.35 13.63 -21.99
CA PRO A 80 -9.92 14.20 -20.75
C PRO A 80 -11.44 14.25 -20.68
N THR A 81 -12.10 14.35 -21.83
CA THR A 81 -13.56 14.39 -21.94
C THR A 81 -14.21 13.01 -21.93
N ASP A 82 -13.44 11.94 -22.09
CA ASP A 82 -13.89 10.55 -21.99
C ASP A 82 -13.77 10.10 -20.53
N LEU A 83 -14.82 10.37 -19.76
CA LEU A 83 -14.86 10.10 -18.32
C LEU A 83 -15.09 8.63 -17.98
N GLU A 84 -15.55 7.83 -18.95
CA GLU A 84 -15.84 6.41 -18.78
C GLU A 84 -14.70 5.52 -19.29
N CYS A 85 -13.69 6.12 -19.95
CA CYS A 85 -12.58 5.42 -20.59
C CYS A 85 -13.07 4.38 -21.62
N ASP A 86 -13.92 4.81 -22.55
CA ASP A 86 -14.51 3.96 -23.59
C ASP A 86 -13.63 3.87 -24.86
N SER A 87 -12.89 4.93 -25.17
CA SER A 87 -12.14 5.06 -26.43
C SER A 87 -10.67 5.32 -26.18
N MET A 88 -9.90 4.24 -26.01
CA MET A 88 -8.46 4.30 -25.79
C MET A 88 -7.76 4.99 -26.98
N VAL A 89 -6.89 5.95 -26.66
CA VAL A 89 -6.09 6.73 -27.63
C VAL A 89 -4.73 6.09 -27.84
N PHE A 90 -4.05 5.77 -26.75
CA PHE A 90 -2.77 5.06 -26.73
C PHE A 90 -2.58 4.31 -25.42
N ASP A 91 -1.56 3.46 -25.35
CA ASP A 91 -1.22 2.70 -24.16
C ASP A 91 0.28 2.57 -23.93
N TYR A 92 0.62 2.29 -22.68
CA TYR A 92 1.97 1.99 -22.22
C TYR A 92 2.02 0.63 -21.55
N LEU A 93 3.19 -0.01 -21.68
CA LEU A 93 3.48 -1.34 -21.16
C LEU A 93 4.70 -1.28 -20.25
N ASP A 94 4.50 -1.65 -19.00
CA ASP A 94 5.56 -1.78 -18.01
C ASP A 94 5.61 -3.20 -17.47
N ILE A 95 6.83 -3.71 -17.26
CA ILE A 95 7.05 -5.05 -16.75
C ILE A 95 7.98 -4.93 -15.56
N SER A 96 7.55 -5.47 -14.42
CA SER A 96 8.35 -5.54 -13.22
C SER A 96 8.36 -6.96 -12.64
N ASN A 97 9.24 -7.19 -11.67
CA ASN A 97 9.16 -8.35 -10.81
C ASN A 97 8.85 -7.89 -9.39
N PHE A 98 7.89 -8.55 -8.76
CA PHE A 98 7.60 -8.36 -7.35
C PHE A 98 8.40 -9.34 -6.51
N LYS A 99 8.91 -8.81 -5.40
CA LYS A 99 9.44 -9.61 -4.31
C LYS A 99 8.80 -9.15 -3.02
N VAL A 100 8.09 -10.06 -2.37
CA VAL A 100 7.47 -9.80 -1.07
C VAL A 100 8.54 -9.85 0.00
N SER A 101 8.76 -8.76 0.73
CA SER A 101 9.83 -8.63 1.71
C SER A 101 9.44 -9.04 3.14
N GLY A 102 8.14 -9.25 3.40
CA GLY A 102 7.60 -9.77 4.66
C GLY A 102 6.35 -9.02 5.11
N ARG A 103 5.76 -9.40 6.24
CA ARG A 103 4.60 -8.69 6.82
C ARG A 103 5.02 -7.44 7.59
N ILE A 104 4.27 -6.35 7.43
CA ILE A 104 4.48 -5.05 8.09
C ILE A 104 3.12 -4.54 8.57
N ILE A 105 3.08 -3.85 9.71
CA ILE A 105 1.90 -3.10 10.13
C ILE A 105 2.07 -1.65 9.69
N THR A 106 1.11 -1.13 8.93
CA THR A 106 1.14 0.28 8.51
C THR A 106 0.80 1.20 9.68
N GLU A 107 1.21 2.46 9.55
CA GLU A 107 0.23 3.55 9.59
C GLU A 107 -1.02 3.39 10.46
N GLU A 108 -2.02 3.04 9.70
CA GLU A 108 -3.42 2.95 10.01
C GLU A 108 -3.73 1.62 10.73
N SER A 109 -2.70 0.96 11.27
CA SER A 109 -2.77 -0.35 11.92
C SER A 109 -3.29 -1.46 10.98
N ILE A 110 -3.01 -1.34 9.69
CA ILE A 110 -3.39 -2.35 8.68
C ILE A 110 -2.23 -3.32 8.53
N ALA A 111 -2.53 -4.62 8.62
CA ALA A 111 -1.54 -5.64 8.30
C ALA A 111 -1.36 -5.72 6.79
N ALA A 112 -0.16 -5.40 6.32
CA ALA A 112 0.22 -5.42 4.92
C ALA A 112 1.49 -6.23 4.71
N ASN A 113 1.92 -6.37 3.46
CA ASN A 113 3.20 -6.95 3.14
C ASN A 113 4.10 -5.89 2.50
N GLY A 114 5.38 -5.94 2.82
CA GLY A 114 6.41 -5.20 2.11
C GLY A 114 6.55 -5.74 0.69
N LEU A 115 6.71 -4.81 -0.26
CA LEU A 115 6.84 -5.09 -1.68
C LEU A 115 8.10 -4.41 -2.20
N ASP A 116 9.05 -5.22 -2.67
CA ASP A 116 10.17 -4.75 -3.47
C ASP A 116 9.81 -4.96 -4.94
N GLU A 117 9.55 -3.88 -5.67
CA GLU A 117 9.27 -3.91 -7.11
C GLU A 117 10.51 -3.53 -7.91
N THR A 118 10.86 -4.34 -8.91
CA THR A 118 11.98 -4.04 -9.82
C THR A 118 11.50 -4.06 -11.26
N PHE A 119 11.48 -2.89 -11.91
CA PHE A 119 11.13 -2.77 -13.32
C PHE A 119 12.24 -3.33 -14.20
N VAL A 120 11.86 -4.23 -15.12
CA VAL A 120 12.74 -4.82 -16.14
C VAL A 120 12.52 -4.24 -17.52
N TYR A 121 11.35 -3.63 -17.74
CA TYR A 121 11.02 -2.92 -18.95
C TYR A 121 10.01 -1.83 -18.65
N ASN A 122 10.20 -0.68 -19.29
CA ASN A 122 9.24 0.41 -19.29
C ASN A 122 9.16 0.95 -20.73
N SER A 123 7.95 1.06 -21.24
CA SER A 123 7.74 1.77 -22.50
C SER A 123 7.91 3.27 -22.28
N ASP A 124 8.71 3.90 -23.14
CA ASP A 124 8.97 5.35 -23.19
C ASP A 124 10.04 5.90 -22.22
N ASN A 125 10.74 5.02 -21.48
CA ASN A 125 11.81 5.41 -20.54
C ASN A 125 11.37 6.54 -19.59
N ARG A 126 10.07 6.54 -19.27
CA ARG A 126 9.36 7.55 -18.49
C ARG A 126 9.67 7.38 -17.01
N GLU A 127 9.43 8.44 -16.24
CA GLU A 127 9.33 8.29 -14.79
C GLU A 127 8.15 7.35 -14.51
N LEU A 128 8.48 6.18 -13.98
CA LEU A 128 7.51 5.16 -13.62
C LEU A 128 6.64 5.65 -12.46
N PRO A 129 5.36 5.22 -12.39
CA PRO A 129 4.51 5.49 -11.24
C PRO A 129 5.20 5.02 -9.95
N PRO A 130 4.85 5.58 -8.79
CA PRO A 130 5.68 5.54 -7.60
C PRO A 130 6.07 4.12 -7.23
N ASN A 131 7.35 3.91 -6.91
CA ASN A 131 7.82 2.67 -6.32
C ASN A 131 6.98 2.40 -5.06
N TYR A 132 6.08 1.42 -5.15
CA TYR A 132 5.26 1.03 -4.01
C TYR A 132 6.08 0.14 -3.09
N THR A 133 5.99 0.38 -1.78
CA THR A 133 6.70 -0.42 -0.76
C THR A 133 5.79 -1.35 0.00
N LEU A 134 4.48 -1.15 -0.10
CA LEU A 134 3.50 -1.92 0.65
C LEU A 134 2.41 -2.45 -0.28
N ILE A 135 1.94 -3.66 -0.01
CA ILE A 135 0.85 -4.33 -0.70
C ILE A 135 -0.12 -4.91 0.33
N TYR A 136 -1.39 -4.58 0.20
CA TYR A 136 -2.47 -5.15 1.01
C TYR A 136 -3.53 -5.76 0.10
N LEU A 137 -3.95 -6.97 0.43
CA LEU A 137 -4.95 -7.71 -0.31
C LEU A 137 -6.15 -7.99 0.60
N ALA A 138 -7.30 -7.39 0.27
CA ALA A 138 -8.55 -7.61 0.95
C ALA A 138 -9.58 -8.19 0.00
N SER A 139 -9.78 -9.51 0.07
CA SER A 139 -10.69 -10.23 -0.83
C SER A 139 -10.31 -9.98 -2.30
N GLU A 140 -11.17 -9.29 -3.05
CA GLU A 140 -11.01 -9.00 -4.48
C GLU A 140 -10.42 -7.60 -4.73
N LYS A 141 -9.83 -6.97 -3.70
CA LYS A 141 -9.20 -5.65 -3.82
C LYS A 141 -7.73 -5.70 -3.47
N LEU A 142 -6.92 -5.09 -4.32
CA LEU A 142 -5.48 -4.99 -4.21
C LEU A 142 -5.08 -3.52 -4.05
N TYR A 143 -4.43 -3.22 -2.94
CA TYR A 143 -4.02 -1.87 -2.54
C TYR A 143 -2.51 -1.77 -2.53
N PHE A 144 -1.99 -0.63 -2.96
CA PHE A 144 -0.57 -0.32 -2.93
C PHE A 144 -0.31 0.87 -2.00
N GLY A 145 0.83 0.83 -1.31
CA GLY A 145 1.30 1.92 -0.44
C GLY A 145 2.61 2.51 -0.91
N GLN A 146 2.87 3.76 -0.54
CA GLN A 146 4.01 4.53 -1.04
C GLN A 146 5.29 4.25 -0.24
N ASN A 147 6.42 4.37 -0.93
CA ASN A 147 7.74 4.38 -0.29
C ASN A 147 7.87 5.55 0.68
N SER A 148 7.88 5.25 1.98
CA SER A 148 8.47 6.17 2.94
C SER A 148 9.98 6.15 2.70
N GLY A 149 10.53 7.18 2.07
CA GLY A 149 11.98 7.32 1.89
C GLY A 149 12.76 7.24 3.21
N GLU A 150 14.10 7.40 3.16
CA GLU A 150 14.94 7.42 4.37
C GLU A 150 14.34 8.36 5.43
N ASN A 151 13.76 7.75 6.45
CA ASN A 151 13.01 8.42 7.50
C ASN A 151 14.00 9.09 8.44
N ASN A 152 14.44 10.31 8.13
CA ASN A 152 15.24 11.11 9.06
C ASN A 152 14.38 11.74 10.17
N GLY A 153 13.05 11.58 10.12
CA GLY A 153 12.12 12.08 11.12
C GLY A 153 12.08 13.60 11.25
N GLU A 154 12.63 14.33 10.28
CA GLU A 154 12.76 15.80 10.34
C GLU A 154 11.46 16.53 10.00
N THR A 155 10.54 15.91 9.24
CA THR A 155 9.26 16.52 8.87
C THR A 155 8.08 15.55 8.97
N PRO A 156 6.85 16.00 9.26
CA PRO A 156 5.64 15.17 9.23
C PRO A 156 5.42 14.42 7.91
N GLN A 157 5.97 14.92 6.80
CA GLN A 157 5.82 14.38 5.45
C GLN A 157 6.87 13.31 5.07
N THR A 158 7.98 13.21 5.82
CA THR A 158 9.01 12.14 5.67
C THR A 158 8.75 10.98 6.64
N ARG A 159 7.66 11.08 7.38
CA ARG A 159 7.20 10.17 8.39
C ARG A 159 6.17 9.26 7.70
N HIS A 160 6.52 7.97 7.59
CA HIS A 160 5.60 6.82 7.58
C HIS A 160 5.24 6.16 6.24
N SER A 161 5.21 4.82 6.27
CA SER A 161 4.75 3.96 5.18
C SER A 161 3.23 3.79 5.33
N SER A 162 2.46 4.40 4.43
CA SER A 162 0.99 4.35 4.42
C SER A 162 0.47 3.60 3.19
N ILE A 163 -0.73 3.05 3.31
CA ILE A 163 -1.46 2.42 2.19
C ILE A 163 -2.63 3.32 1.81
N SER A 164 -2.76 3.62 0.51
CA SER A 164 -3.96 4.28 -0.01
C SER A 164 -5.08 3.24 -0.07
N LEU A 165 -6.12 3.43 0.73
CA LEU A 165 -7.35 2.62 0.64
C LEU A 165 -8.36 3.18 -0.38
N ASP A 166 -8.08 4.37 -0.91
CA ASP A 166 -8.89 5.00 -1.94
C ASP A 166 -8.42 4.57 -3.35
N ASP A 167 -7.14 4.23 -3.49
CA ASP A 167 -6.55 3.75 -4.73
C ASP A 167 -6.36 2.23 -4.69
N TYR A 168 -7.19 1.52 -5.46
CA TYR A 168 -7.14 0.06 -5.50
C TYR A 168 -7.37 -0.49 -6.88
N PHE A 169 -6.91 -1.72 -7.07
CA PHE A 169 -7.30 -2.55 -8.18
C PHE A 169 -8.36 -3.55 -7.72
N THR A 170 -9.31 -3.83 -8.60
CA THR A 170 -10.30 -4.89 -8.43
C THR A 170 -9.83 -6.12 -9.19
N GLN A 171 -10.01 -7.30 -8.61
CA GLN A 171 -9.65 -8.55 -9.26
C GLN A 171 -10.55 -8.80 -10.47
N VAL A 172 -9.93 -9.14 -11.60
CA VAL A 172 -10.65 -9.58 -12.80
C VAL A 172 -10.75 -11.11 -12.73
N LEU A 173 -11.98 -11.60 -12.51
CA LEU A 173 -12.29 -13.01 -12.55
C LEU A 173 -12.53 -13.43 -14.01
N ASN A 174 -11.78 -14.44 -14.48
CA ASN A 174 -11.98 -15.05 -15.80
C ASN A 174 -12.96 -16.23 -15.74
#